data_AF-A0A382EE83-F1
#
_entry.id   AF-A0A382EE83-F1
#
_cell.length_a   1.000
_cell.length_b   1.000
_cell.length_c   1.000
_cell.angle_alpha   90.00
_cell.angle_beta   90.00
_cell.angle_gamma   90.00
#
_symmetry.space_group_name_H-M   'P 1'
#
loop_
_entity.id
_entity.type
_entity.pdbx_description
1 polymer ?
#
loop_
_entity_poly.entity_id
_entity_poly.type
_entity_poly.pdbx_seq_one_letter_code
_entity_poly.pdbx_strand_id
1 'polypeptide(L)'
;MTVQVFQYFLIITAWSLMCSLVQADSLREYHQRKCSDGKQESCQKAEAMLQGEHLAERIVELGDHFATTVNRLQREEDNKPILKNAYIDVLDDYFKSSTRNGKGKIINNEIITLCAEHYHDYWRNRKMWWPTDEAGKPDWSTIYYYIVDHYYGYCLALSDL
;
A
#
# COMPACT_ATOMS: atom_id res chain seq x y z
N MET A 1 58.90 27.84 8.95
CA MET A 1 57.76 27.79 9.90
C MET A 1 56.39 27.62 9.22
N THR A 2 56.33 27.11 7.97
CA THR A 2 55.08 27.00 7.19
C THR A 2 54.55 25.57 7.07
N VAL A 3 55.37 24.55 7.37
CA VAL A 3 55.01 23.13 7.21
C VAL A 3 54.08 22.64 8.33
N GLN A 4 54.25 23.13 9.57
CA GLN A 4 53.42 22.72 10.70
C GLN A 4 51.96 23.17 10.57
N VAL A 5 51.70 24.35 10.01
CA VAL A 5 50.33 24.91 9.89
C VAL A 5 49.47 24.09 8.93
N PHE A 6 50.06 23.54 7.86
CA PHE A 6 49.36 22.73 6.87
C PHE A 6 48.92 21.36 7.40
N GLN A 7 49.71 20.76 8.31
CA GLN A 7 49.37 19.46 8.92
C GLN A 7 48.19 19.58 9.90
N TYR A 8 48.08 20.68 10.66
CA TYR A 8 46.94 20.89 11.56
C TYR A 8 45.63 21.10 10.79
N PHE A 9 45.64 21.79 9.65
CA PHE A 9 44.45 22.00 8.83
C PHE A 9 43.88 20.69 8.25
N LEU A 10 44.74 19.75 7.85
CA LEU A 10 44.33 18.45 7.32
C LEU A 10 43.75 17.51 8.40
N ILE A 11 44.21 17.64 9.65
CA ILE A 11 43.69 16.83 10.76
C ILE A 11 42.28 17.30 11.16
N ILE A 12 42.02 18.61 11.12
CA ILE A 12 40.71 19.18 11.46
C ILE A 12 39.66 18.82 10.41
N THR A 13 40.01 18.80 9.12
CA THR A 13 39.08 18.39 8.05
C THR A 13 38.80 16.89 8.04
N ALA A 14 39.76 16.06 8.46
CA ALA A 14 39.52 14.62 8.65
C ALA A 14 38.59 14.33 9.84
N TRP A 15 38.61 15.17 10.89
CA TRP A 15 37.71 15.05 12.03
C TRP A 15 36.28 15.50 11.74
N SER A 16 36.07 16.49 10.87
CA SER A 16 34.73 16.92 10.48
C SER A 16 34.04 15.98 9.46
N LEU A 17 34.79 15.10 8.80
CA LEU A 17 34.27 14.03 7.93
C LEU A 17 33.79 12.78 8.70
N MET A 18 34.10 12.69 10.00
CA MET A 18 33.57 11.66 10.91
C MET A 18 32.23 12.07 11.55
N CYS A 19 31.61 13.18 11.11
CA CYS A 19 30.20 13.41 11.34
C CYS A 19 29.43 12.26 10.70
N SER A 20 29.05 11.31 11.55
CA SER A 20 28.21 10.16 11.27
C SER A 20 27.16 10.50 10.22
N LEU A 21 27.08 9.69 9.18
CA LEU A 21 25.88 9.54 8.36
C LEU A 21 24.76 9.09 9.30
N VAL A 22 24.11 10.05 9.97
CA VAL A 22 22.88 9.81 10.72
C VAL A 22 21.81 9.62 9.67
N GLN A 23 21.67 8.38 9.21
CA GLN A 23 20.55 7.97 8.39
C GLN A 23 19.31 7.99 9.28
N ALA A 24 18.26 8.67 8.83
CA ALA A 24 17.00 8.69 9.54
C ALA A 24 16.36 7.29 9.43
N ASP A 25 16.07 6.68 10.57
CA ASP A 25 15.28 5.45 10.62
C ASP A 25 13.86 5.73 10.09
N SER A 26 13.34 4.80 9.29
CA SER A 26 11.89 4.66 9.13
C SER A 26 11.22 4.35 10.48
N LEU A 27 9.92 4.59 10.60
CA LEU A 27 9.20 4.30 11.84
C LEU A 27 9.28 2.81 12.24
N ARG A 28 9.27 1.90 11.25
CA ARG A 28 9.51 0.47 11.45
C ARG A 28 10.91 0.22 12.00
N GLU A 29 11.95 0.76 11.36
CA GLU A 29 13.36 0.58 11.79
C GLU A 29 13.59 1.13 13.21
N TYR A 30 12.96 2.26 13.55
CA TYR A 30 12.97 2.79 14.91
C TYR A 30 12.39 1.78 15.91
N HIS A 31 11.21 1.21 15.62
CA HIS A 31 10.59 0.22 16.50
C HIS A 31 11.36 -1.10 16.55
N GLN A 32 11.96 -1.53 15.44
CA GLN A 32 12.85 -2.71 15.40
C GLN A 32 14.06 -2.51 16.30
N ARG A 33 14.72 -1.35 16.22
CA ARG A 33 15.84 -1.02 17.11
C ARG A 33 15.41 -0.97 18.58
N LYS A 34 14.28 -0.35 18.90
CA LYS A 34 13.75 -0.34 20.27
C LYS A 34 13.37 -1.72 20.79
N CYS A 35 12.94 -2.62 19.90
CA CYS A 35 12.73 -4.02 20.24
C CYS A 35 14.05 -4.70 20.63
N SER A 36 15.11 -4.53 19.82
CA SER A 36 16.45 -5.03 20.12
C SER A 36 17.03 -4.47 21.44
N ASP A 37 16.67 -3.24 21.80
CA ASP A 37 16.99 -2.61 23.09
C ASP A 37 16.16 -3.16 24.28
N GLY A 38 15.28 -4.15 24.05
CA GLY A 38 14.48 -4.82 25.08
C GLY A 38 13.08 -4.22 25.30
N LYS A 39 12.61 -3.28 24.48
CA LYS A 39 11.23 -2.75 24.59
C LYS A 39 10.22 -3.64 23.87
N GLN A 40 9.58 -4.53 24.61
CA GLN A 40 8.63 -5.51 24.08
C GLN A 40 7.47 -4.90 23.26
N GLU A 41 6.91 -3.76 23.69
CA GLU A 41 5.84 -3.07 22.94
C GLU A 41 6.29 -2.65 21.53
N SER A 42 7.57 -2.27 21.40
CA SER A 42 8.13 -1.91 20.08
C SER A 42 8.32 -3.12 19.19
N CYS A 43 8.53 -4.32 19.74
CA CYS A 43 8.58 -5.55 18.94
C CYS A 43 7.24 -5.81 18.23
N GLN A 44 6.14 -5.65 18.95
CA GLN A 44 4.80 -5.84 18.38
C GLN A 44 4.49 -4.79 17.31
N LYS A 45 4.88 -3.53 17.53
CA LYS A 45 4.70 -2.45 16.54
C LYS A 45 5.53 -2.69 15.28
N ALA A 46 6.80 -3.07 15.44
CA ALA A 46 7.69 -3.40 14.32
C ALA A 46 7.14 -4.55 13.48
N GLU A 47 6.68 -5.62 14.14
CA GLU A 47 6.07 -6.77 13.47
C GLU A 47 4.78 -6.39 12.73
N ALA A 48 3.90 -5.62 13.36
CA ALA A 48 2.66 -5.15 12.72
C ALA A 48 2.95 -4.25 11.50
N MET A 49 3.97 -3.38 11.58
CA MET A 49 4.40 -2.56 10.45
C MET A 49 4.97 -3.40 9.31
N LEU A 50 5.83 -4.37 9.62
CA LEU A 50 6.38 -5.30 8.62
C LEU A 50 5.29 -6.10 7.92
N GLN A 51 4.30 -6.58 8.68
CA GLN A 51 3.12 -7.25 8.12
C GLN A 51 2.32 -6.32 7.19
N GLY A 52 2.17 -5.04 7.57
CA GLY A 52 1.53 -4.03 6.73
C GLY A 52 2.30 -3.74 5.44
N GLU A 53 3.62 -3.68 5.49
CA GLU A 53 4.47 -3.50 4.31
C GLU A 53 4.36 -4.69 3.35
N HIS A 54 4.45 -5.92 3.86
CA HIS A 54 4.24 -7.12 3.04
C HIS A 54 2.84 -7.18 2.43
N LEU A 55 1.82 -6.70 3.16
CA LEU A 55 0.47 -6.60 2.63
C LEU A 55 0.40 -5.59 1.48
N ALA A 56 1.05 -4.44 1.62
CA ALA A 56 1.09 -3.41 0.58
C ALA A 56 1.84 -3.90 -0.67
N GLU A 57 3.02 -4.51 -0.51
CA GLU A 57 3.79 -5.12 -1.60
C GLU A 57 2.94 -6.14 -2.37
N ARG A 58 2.25 -7.02 -1.64
CA ARG A 58 1.35 -8.02 -2.23
C ARG A 58 0.19 -7.38 -3.01
N ILE A 59 -0.41 -6.31 -2.49
CA ILE A 59 -1.51 -5.62 -3.19
C ILE A 59 -0.99 -5.05 -4.52
N VAL A 60 0.22 -4.49 -4.54
CA VAL A 60 0.85 -3.98 -5.77
C VAL A 60 1.07 -5.11 -6.78
N GLU A 61 1.66 -6.23 -6.37
CA GLU A 61 1.88 -7.37 -7.27
C GLU A 61 0.58 -7.91 -7.89
N LEU A 62 -0.47 -8.03 -7.07
CA LEU A 62 -1.78 -8.48 -7.56
C LEU A 62 -2.45 -7.44 -8.46
N GLY A 63 -2.34 -6.15 -8.12
CA GLY A 63 -2.87 -5.06 -8.93
C GLY A 63 -2.22 -5.01 -10.31
N ASP A 64 -0.89 -5.15 -10.38
CA ASP A 64 -0.15 -5.18 -11.63
C ASP A 64 -0.54 -6.41 -12.46
N HIS A 65 -0.63 -7.59 -11.84
CA HIS A 65 -1.09 -8.79 -12.53
C HIS A 65 -2.53 -8.64 -13.05
N PHE A 66 -3.44 -8.11 -12.24
CA PHE A 66 -4.82 -7.85 -12.64
C PHE A 66 -4.87 -6.89 -13.83
N ALA A 67 -4.09 -5.81 -13.82
CA ALA A 67 -4.01 -4.85 -14.92
C ALA A 67 -3.57 -5.47 -16.26
N THR A 68 -2.73 -6.51 -16.22
CA THR A 68 -2.30 -7.23 -17.44
C THR A 68 -3.34 -8.21 -17.98
N THR A 69 -4.26 -8.69 -17.13
CA THR A 69 -5.22 -9.76 -17.47
C THR A 69 -6.66 -9.27 -17.57
N VAL A 70 -6.92 -8.03 -17.18
CA VAL A 70 -8.25 -7.43 -17.15
C VAL A 70 -8.91 -7.43 -18.52
N ASN A 71 -10.11 -8.03 -18.61
CA ASN A 71 -10.96 -7.89 -19.80
C ASN A 71 -11.58 -6.50 -19.82
N ARG A 72 -10.92 -5.57 -20.53
CA ARG A 72 -11.35 -4.17 -20.64
C ARG A 72 -12.71 -4.00 -21.31
N LEU A 73 -13.08 -4.86 -22.26
CA LEU A 73 -14.40 -4.78 -22.93
C LEU A 73 -15.57 -5.03 -21.97
N GLN A 74 -15.34 -5.78 -20.89
CA GLN A 74 -16.37 -6.06 -19.88
C GLN A 74 -16.34 -5.08 -18.70
N ARG A 75 -15.27 -4.31 -18.58
CA ARG A 75 -15.00 -3.49 -17.39
C ARG A 75 -14.82 -2.01 -17.70
N GLU A 76 -14.87 -1.62 -18.97
CA GLU A 76 -14.82 -0.23 -19.41
C GLU A 76 -16.01 0.08 -20.33
N GLU A 77 -16.63 1.24 -20.12
CA GLU A 77 -17.66 1.82 -20.97
C GLU A 77 -17.25 3.27 -21.28
N ASP A 78 -17.10 3.62 -22.56
CA ASP A 78 -16.63 4.95 -22.99
C ASP A 78 -15.31 5.40 -22.32
N ASN A 79 -14.35 4.49 -22.18
CA ASN A 79 -13.09 4.67 -21.44
C ASN A 79 -13.25 4.95 -19.92
N LYS A 80 -14.42 4.64 -19.35
CA LYS A 80 -14.71 4.77 -17.91
C LYS A 80 -14.81 3.39 -17.27
N PRO A 81 -14.30 3.18 -16.06
CA PRO A 81 -14.36 1.88 -15.41
C PRO A 81 -15.76 1.58 -14.86
N ILE A 82 -16.19 0.34 -15.00
CA ILE A 82 -17.39 -0.22 -14.38
C ILE A 82 -16.99 -0.76 -13.00
N LEU A 83 -16.80 0.15 -12.05
CA LEU A 83 -16.21 -0.16 -10.73
C LEU A 83 -17.00 -1.18 -9.90
N LYS A 84 -18.34 -1.25 -10.02
CA LYS A 84 -19.16 -2.18 -9.22
C LYS A 84 -18.86 -3.65 -9.53
N ASN A 85 -18.62 -3.99 -10.79
CA ASN A 85 -18.28 -5.36 -11.19
C ASN A 85 -16.81 -5.64 -10.86
N ALA A 86 -15.94 -4.67 -11.17
CA ALA A 86 -14.52 -4.78 -10.84
C ALA A 86 -14.29 -5.00 -9.34
N TYR A 87 -15.09 -4.37 -8.48
CA TYR A 87 -15.01 -4.53 -7.03
C TYR A 87 -15.11 -5.99 -6.59
N ILE A 88 -16.08 -6.72 -7.12
CA ILE A 88 -16.32 -8.13 -6.78
C ILE A 88 -15.15 -8.99 -7.29
N ASP A 89 -14.74 -8.79 -8.54
CA ASP A 89 -13.67 -9.57 -9.17
C ASP A 89 -12.31 -9.36 -8.47
N VAL A 90 -12.01 -8.10 -8.12
CA VAL A 90 -10.78 -7.74 -7.40
C VAL A 90 -10.75 -8.39 -6.02
N LEU A 91 -11.86 -8.36 -5.28
CA LEU A 91 -11.90 -9.02 -3.98
C LEU A 91 -11.80 -10.54 -4.09
N ASP A 92 -12.43 -11.14 -5.10
CA ASP A 92 -12.29 -12.57 -5.36
C ASP A 92 -10.83 -12.96 -5.68
N ASP A 93 -10.15 -12.21 -6.55
CA ASP A 93 -8.72 -12.40 -6.84
C ASP A 93 -7.84 -12.21 -5.60
N TYR A 94 -8.11 -11.14 -4.84
CA TYR A 94 -7.40 -10.82 -3.60
C TYR A 94 -7.55 -11.91 -2.55
N PHE A 95 -8.75 -12.47 -2.36
CA PHE A 95 -8.96 -13.52 -1.37
C PHE A 95 -8.51 -14.90 -1.86
N LYS A 96 -8.65 -15.23 -3.13
CA LYS A 96 -8.15 -16.50 -3.70
C LYS A 96 -6.64 -16.63 -3.55
N SER A 97 -5.90 -15.55 -3.81
CA SER A 97 -4.44 -15.53 -3.63
C SER A 97 -4.02 -15.55 -2.15
N SER A 98 -4.94 -15.33 -1.20
CA SER A 98 -4.69 -15.37 0.25
C SER A 98 -4.85 -16.76 0.89
N THR A 99 -5.30 -17.77 0.14
CA THR A 99 -5.57 -19.13 0.65
C THR A 99 -4.33 -19.88 1.15
N ARG A 100 -3.12 -19.32 1.02
CA ARG A 100 -1.92 -19.80 1.73
C ARG A 100 -1.84 -19.37 3.20
N ASN A 101 -2.56 -18.32 3.64
CA ASN A 101 -2.50 -17.79 5.02
C ASN A 101 -3.85 -17.40 5.66
N GLY A 102 -5.00 -17.64 5.02
CA GLY A 102 -6.29 -17.84 5.69
C GLY A 102 -6.84 -16.72 6.59
N LYS A 103 -6.43 -15.46 6.42
CA LYS A 103 -6.86 -14.32 7.27
C LYS A 103 -7.74 -13.28 6.55
N GLY A 104 -8.54 -13.69 5.57
CA GLY A 104 -9.62 -12.86 5.03
C GLY A 104 -10.95 -13.26 5.68
N LYS A 105 -11.57 -12.38 6.49
CA LYS A 105 -12.98 -12.56 6.88
C LYS A 105 -13.81 -12.30 5.62
N ILE A 106 -14.25 -13.36 4.95
CA ILE A 106 -15.18 -13.23 3.82
C ILE A 106 -16.50 -12.72 4.40
N ILE A 107 -16.85 -11.48 4.09
CA ILE A 107 -18.12 -10.87 4.48
C ILE A 107 -19.25 -11.51 3.64
N ASN A 108 -20.48 -11.50 4.16
CA ASN A 108 -21.69 -11.87 3.39
C ASN A 108 -21.70 -11.17 2.02
N ASN A 109 -22.00 -11.94 0.96
CA ASN A 109 -22.10 -11.45 -0.42
C ASN A 109 -23.00 -10.22 -0.56
N GLU A 110 -24.08 -10.13 0.22
CA GLU A 110 -25.00 -8.98 0.19
C GLU A 110 -24.30 -7.67 0.59
N ILE A 111 -23.48 -7.69 1.64
CA ILE A 111 -22.72 -6.52 2.08
C ILE A 111 -21.65 -6.16 1.04
N ILE A 112 -20.98 -7.16 0.45
CA ILE A 112 -20.01 -6.93 -0.63
C ILE A 112 -20.68 -6.23 -1.82
N THR A 113 -21.88 -6.66 -2.21
CA THR A 113 -22.65 -6.00 -3.27
C THR A 113 -22.97 -4.54 -2.91
N LEU A 114 -23.44 -4.27 -1.69
CA LEU A 114 -23.70 -2.90 -1.24
C LEU A 114 -22.44 -2.03 -1.24
N CYS A 115 -21.30 -2.58 -0.80
CA CYS A 115 -20.02 -1.87 -0.84
C CYS A 115 -19.57 -1.58 -2.27
N ALA A 116 -19.77 -2.52 -3.20
CA ALA A 116 -19.44 -2.35 -4.61
C ALA A 116 -20.28 -1.24 -5.26
N GLU A 117 -21.57 -1.19 -4.95
CA GLU A 117 -22.47 -0.12 -5.41
C GLU A 117 -22.08 1.23 -4.81
N HIS A 118 -21.82 1.28 -3.51
CA HIS A 118 -21.34 2.49 -2.83
C HIS A 118 -20.05 3.02 -3.45
N TYR A 119 -19.05 2.16 -3.64
CA TYR A 119 -17.76 2.54 -4.22
C TYR A 119 -17.92 3.07 -5.64
N HIS A 120 -18.73 2.39 -6.46
CA HIS A 120 -19.01 2.83 -7.82
C HIS A 120 -19.73 4.18 -7.86
N ASP A 121 -20.80 4.35 -7.07
CA ASP A 121 -21.55 5.61 -7.04
C ASP A 121 -20.67 6.77 -6.55
N TYR A 122 -19.89 6.54 -5.50
CA TYR A 122 -18.99 7.55 -4.95
C TYR A 122 -17.98 8.04 -5.99
N TRP A 123 -17.23 7.13 -6.62
CA TRP A 123 -16.16 7.52 -7.53
C TRP A 123 -16.64 7.88 -8.93
N ARG A 124 -17.47 7.01 -9.52
CA ARG A 124 -17.85 7.14 -10.93
C ARG A 124 -18.97 8.15 -11.13
N ASN A 125 -19.95 8.24 -10.23
CA ASN A 125 -21.12 9.11 -10.43
C ASN A 125 -21.03 10.43 -9.67
N ARG A 126 -20.55 10.44 -8.42
CA ARG A 126 -20.50 11.66 -7.59
C ARG A 126 -19.21 12.44 -7.78
N LYS A 127 -18.06 11.78 -7.67
CA LYS A 127 -16.75 12.41 -7.84
C LYS A 127 -16.34 12.55 -9.29
N MET A 128 -16.92 11.75 -10.19
CA MET A 128 -16.56 11.69 -11.61
C MET A 128 -15.05 11.53 -11.81
N TRP A 129 -14.42 10.75 -10.93
CA TRP A 129 -12.97 10.58 -10.88
C TRP A 129 -12.62 9.14 -10.55
N TRP A 130 -11.60 8.63 -11.22
CA TRP A 130 -10.97 7.34 -10.98
C TRP A 130 -9.49 7.45 -11.39
N PRO A 131 -8.62 6.57 -10.88
CA PRO A 131 -7.23 6.50 -11.33
C PRO A 131 -7.14 6.26 -12.84
N THR A 132 -6.31 7.06 -13.51
CA THR A 132 -6.06 6.93 -14.95
C THR A 132 -4.58 6.83 -15.24
N ASP A 133 -4.22 6.05 -16.26
CA ASP A 133 -2.86 5.97 -16.80
C ASP A 133 -2.49 7.23 -17.60
N GLU A 134 -1.26 7.28 -18.10
CA GLU A 134 -0.75 8.40 -18.92
C GLU A 134 -1.57 8.62 -20.21
N ALA A 135 -2.31 7.61 -20.68
CA ALA A 135 -3.19 7.69 -21.85
C ALA A 135 -4.64 8.09 -21.48
N GLY A 136 -4.92 8.38 -20.20
CA GLY A 136 -6.24 8.74 -19.71
C GLY A 136 -7.21 7.56 -19.60
N LYS A 137 -6.73 6.32 -19.70
CA LYS A 137 -7.54 5.10 -19.52
C LYS A 137 -7.54 4.68 -18.06
N PRO A 138 -8.50 3.85 -17.62
CA PRO A 138 -8.50 3.34 -16.25
C PRO A 138 -7.18 2.65 -15.90
N ASP A 139 -6.53 3.13 -14.83
CA ASP A 139 -5.36 2.50 -14.25
C ASP A 139 -5.84 1.37 -13.32
N TRP A 140 -5.88 0.17 -13.88
CA TRP A 140 -6.40 -1.01 -13.20
C TRP A 140 -5.54 -1.46 -12.01
N SER A 141 -4.23 -1.14 -11.98
CA SER A 141 -3.38 -1.48 -10.84
C SER A 141 -3.73 -0.60 -9.64
N THR A 142 -3.82 0.72 -9.86
CA THR A 142 -4.24 1.65 -8.81
C THR A 142 -5.70 1.45 -8.38
N ILE A 143 -6.61 1.16 -9.33
CA ILE A 143 -8.01 0.83 -9.02
C ILE A 143 -8.09 -0.41 -8.12
N TYR A 144 -7.29 -1.46 -8.40
CA TYR A 144 -7.22 -2.66 -7.57
C TYR A 144 -6.87 -2.31 -6.12
N TYR A 145 -5.81 -1.52 -5.93
CA TYR A 145 -5.40 -1.06 -4.60
C TYR A 145 -6.53 -0.32 -3.87
N TYR A 146 -7.21 0.63 -4.52
CA TYR A 146 -8.30 1.39 -3.89
C TYR A 146 -9.55 0.58 -3.58
N ILE A 147 -9.83 -0.48 -4.34
CA ILE A 147 -10.91 -1.41 -4.01
C ILE A 147 -10.58 -2.16 -2.72
N VAL A 148 -9.35 -2.68 -2.59
CA VAL A 148 -8.90 -3.39 -1.38
C VAL A 148 -8.88 -2.44 -0.17
N ASP A 149 -8.38 -1.21 -0.34
CA ASP A 149 -8.39 -0.19 0.71
C ASP A 149 -9.82 0.15 1.16
N HIS A 150 -10.73 0.39 0.22
CA HIS A 150 -12.14 0.62 0.54
C HIS A 150 -12.78 -0.58 1.24
N TYR A 151 -12.42 -1.80 0.87
CA TYR A 151 -12.93 -2.99 1.56
C TYR A 151 -12.57 -2.99 3.04
N TYR A 152 -11.30 -2.78 3.39
CA TYR A 152 -10.87 -2.79 4.79
C TYR A 152 -11.30 -1.52 5.54
N GLY A 153 -11.26 -0.36 4.90
CA GLY A 153 -11.56 0.93 5.53
C GLY A 153 -13.05 1.24 5.67
N TYR A 154 -13.91 0.64 4.85
CA TYR A 154 -15.35 0.91 4.84
C TYR A 154 -16.19 -0.37 4.93
N CYS A 155 -15.96 -1.33 4.03
CA CYS A 155 -16.86 -2.48 3.90
C CYS A 155 -16.82 -3.41 5.12
N LEU A 156 -15.62 -3.69 5.62
CA LEU A 156 -15.43 -4.52 6.80
C LEU A 156 -16.03 -3.87 8.05
N ALA A 157 -15.87 -2.55 8.21
CA ALA A 157 -16.47 -1.80 9.30
C ALA A 157 -18.00 -1.83 9.26
N LEU A 158 -18.62 -1.80 8.07
CA LEU A 158 -20.06 -1.99 7.92
C LEU A 158 -20.54 -3.38 8.32
N SER A 159 -19.70 -4.41 8.16
CA SER A 159 -20.06 -5.80 8.50
C SER A 159 -20.01 -6.13 9.99
N ASP A 160 -19.37 -5.26 10.78
CA ASP A 160 -19.24 -5.39 12.23
C ASP A 160 -20.29 -4.54 12.99
N LEU A 161 -21.19 -3.85 12.26
CA LEU A 161 -22.37 -3.13 12.77
C LEU A 161 -23.61 -4.03 12.81
#